data_AF-A0A5P9WS07-F1
#
_entry.id   AF-A0A5P9WS07-F1
#
_cell.length_a   1.000
_cell.length_b   1.000
_cell.length_c   1.000
_cell.angle_alpha   90.00
_cell.angle_beta   90.00
_cell.angle_gamma   90.00
#
_symmetry.space_group_name_H-M   'P 1'
#
loop_
_entity.id
_entity.type
_entity.pdbx_description
1 polymer ?
#
loop_
_entity_poly.entity_id
_entity_poly.type
_entity_poly.pdbx_seq_one_letter_code
_entity_poly.pdbx_strand_id
1 'polypeptide(L)' 'MTNLRTADPAPADLDGDLASLRGDCARMTRRWSAPAGASTRPVPLALIHGVRVPPASARLLEAMSDYGD' A
#
# COMPACT_ATOMS: atom_id res chain seq x y z
N MET A 1 -20.35 9.28 -19.70
CA MET A 1 -19.40 8.69 -18.74
C MET A 1 -18.93 7.37 -19.31
N THR A 2 -17.73 7.32 -19.90
CA THR A 2 -17.15 6.08 -20.40
C THR A 2 -16.51 5.35 -19.21
N ASN A 3 -17.05 4.18 -18.85
CA ASN A 3 -16.46 3.33 -17.82
C ASN A 3 -15.10 2.82 -18.32
N LEU A 4 -14.02 3.11 -17.59
CA LEU A 4 -12.73 2.48 -17.80
C LEU A 4 -12.89 0.99 -17.49
N ARG A 5 -12.82 0.15 -18.52
CA ARG A 5 -12.78 -1.29 -18.35
C ARG A 5 -11.41 -1.65 -17.79
N THR A 6 -11.32 -1.78 -16.47
CA THR A 6 -10.13 -2.32 -15.81
C THR A 6 -9.94 -3.74 -16.32
N ALA A 7 -8.78 -4.01 -16.92
CA ALA A 7 -8.41 -5.38 -17.29
C ALA A 7 -8.38 -6.23 -16.02
N ASP A 8 -8.87 -7.47 -16.10
CA ASP A 8 -8.72 -8.41 -15.01
C ASP A 8 -7.23 -8.51 -14.64
N PRO A 9 -6.89 -8.48 -13.34
CA PRO A 9 -5.51 -8.67 -12.94
C PRO A 9 -5.06 -10.04 -13.44
N ALA A 10 -3.89 -10.09 -14.09
CA ALA A 10 -3.24 -11.36 -14.37
C ALA A 10 -3.10 -12.15 -13.06
N PRO A 11 -3.25 -13.49 -13.08
CA PRO A 11 -3.07 -14.29 -11.89
C PRO A 11 -1.66 -14.03 -11.34
N ALA A 12 -1.60 -13.42 -10.18
CA ALA A 12 -0.37 -13.30 -9.42
C ALA A 12 -0.14 -14.64 -8.73
N ASP A 13 1.10 -15.14 -8.78
CA ASP A 13 1.52 -16.22 -7.91
C ASP A 13 1.60 -15.67 -6.48
N LEU A 14 0.54 -15.91 -5.71
CA LEU A 14 0.42 -15.42 -4.33
C LEU A 14 1.17 -16.32 -3.33
N ASP A 15 1.66 -17.47 -3.77
CA ASP A 15 2.39 -18.45 -2.94
C ASP A 15 3.91 -18.21 -2.96
N GLY A 16 4.38 -17.19 -3.70
CA GLY A 16 5.78 -16.80 -3.79
C GLY A 16 6.35 -16.14 -2.53
N ASP A 17 7.66 -16.20 -2.36
CA ASP A 17 8.37 -15.57 -1.23
C ASP A 17 8.47 -14.02 -1.38
N LEU A 18 8.92 -13.34 -0.32
CA LEU A 18 9.07 -11.87 -0.32
C LEU A 18 10.03 -11.37 -1.42
N ALA A 19 11.02 -12.17 -1.80
CA ALA A 19 11.94 -11.84 -2.88
C ALA A 19 11.23 -11.83 -4.23
N SER A 20 10.36 -12.81 -4.48
CA SER A 20 9.51 -12.93 -5.66
C SER A 20 8.55 -11.74 -5.78
N LEU A 21 7.88 -11.39 -4.68
CA LEU A 21 7.00 -10.21 -4.62
C LEU A 21 7.72 -8.91 -4.96
N ARG A 22 8.93 -8.70 -4.40
CA ARG A 22 9.76 -7.52 -4.73
C ARG A 22 10.12 -7.48 -6.21
N GLY A 23 10.39 -8.64 -6.82
CA GLY A 23 10.62 -8.78 -8.25
C GLY A 23 9.41 -8.37 -9.09
N ASP A 24 8.20 -8.77 -8.68
CA ASP A 24 6.95 -8.35 -9.34
C ASP A 24 6.71 -6.85 -9.24
N CYS A 25 6.93 -6.25 -8.06
CA CYS A 25 6.84 -4.79 -7.90
C CYS A 25 7.80 -4.06 -8.84
N ALA A 26 9.04 -4.53 -8.98
CA ALA A 26 10.02 -3.94 -9.88
C ALA A 26 9.59 -4.05 -11.36
N ARG A 27 9.03 -5.19 -11.77
CA ARG A 27 8.46 -5.37 -13.13
C ARG A 27 7.31 -4.40 -13.39
N MET A 28 6.43 -4.23 -12.41
CA MET A 28 5.32 -3.27 -12.47
C MET A 28 5.76 -1.81 -12.41
N THR A 29 6.94 -1.48 -11.89
CA THR A 29 7.32 -0.07 -11.67
C THR A 29 7.34 0.74 -12.96
N ARG A 30 7.68 0.14 -14.12
CA ARG A 30 7.76 0.86 -15.40
C ARG A 30 6.45 1.50 -15.87
N ARG A 31 5.30 0.98 -15.46
CA ARG A 31 3.98 1.54 -15.83
C ARG A 31 3.57 2.70 -14.92
N TRP A 32 4.29 2.96 -13.84
CA TRP A 32 3.93 3.98 -12.86
C TRP A 32 4.96 5.11 -12.94
N SER A 33 4.50 6.28 -13.38
CA SER A 33 5.33 7.49 -13.34
C SER A 33 5.55 7.89 -11.88
N ALA A 34 6.79 7.82 -11.41
CA ALA A 34 7.13 8.39 -10.11
C ALA A 34 6.99 9.93 -10.21
N PRO A 35 6.31 10.58 -9.24
CA PRO A 35 6.40 12.04 -9.12
C PRO A 35 7.88 12.44 -9.07
N ALA A 36 8.25 13.51 -9.77
CA ALA A 36 9.60 14.04 -9.71
C ALA A 36 10.00 14.20 -8.24
N GLY A 37 11.12 13.57 -7.85
CA GLY A 37 11.49 13.39 -6.45
C GLY A 37 11.50 14.73 -5.71
N ALA A 38 10.48 14.95 -4.88
CA ALA A 38 10.49 16.05 -3.94
C ALA A 38 11.56 15.74 -2.90
N SER A 39 12.55 16.61 -2.76
CA SER A 39 13.52 16.54 -1.67
C SER A 39 12.77 16.45 -0.34
N THR A 40 12.81 15.29 0.31
CA THR A 40 12.11 15.05 1.56
C THR A 40 12.87 15.75 2.67
N ARG A 41 12.45 16.97 3.02
CA ARG A 41 13.01 17.71 4.16
C ARG A 41 12.40 17.15 5.46
N PRO A 42 13.19 16.95 6.53
CA PRO A 42 12.64 16.63 7.84
C PRO A 42 11.57 17.65 8.22
N VAL A 43 10.37 17.17 8.54
CA VAL A 43 9.28 18.01 9.05
C VAL A 43 9.29 17.95 10.58
N PRO A 44 9.11 19.08 11.27
CA PRO A 44 8.88 19.07 12.71
C PRO A 44 7.75 18.11 13.09
N LEU A 45 7.92 17.34 14.17
CA LEU A 45 6.91 16.37 14.64
C LEU A 45 5.55 17.02 14.91
N ALA A 46 5.53 18.29 15.31
CA ALA A 46 4.29 19.05 15.52
C ALA A 46 3.46 19.24 14.23
N LEU A 47 4.06 19.12 13.04
CA LEU A 47 3.37 19.18 11.75
C LEU A 47 2.92 17.81 11.25
N ILE A 48 3.35 16.72 11.90
CA ILE A 48 2.84 15.40 11.61
C ILE A 48 1.49 15.28 12.33
N HIS A 49 0.43 15.61 11.62
CA HIS A 49 -0.91 15.35 12.09
C HIS A 49 -1.14 13.84 12.07
N GLY A 50 -1.26 13.25 13.26
CA GLY A 50 -1.53 11.82 13.39
C GLY A 50 -2.88 11.45 12.80
N VAL A 51 -2.99 10.24 12.27
CA VAL A 51 -4.27 9.66 11.86
C VAL A 51 -5.03 9.26 13.13
N ARG A 52 -6.26 9.76 13.30
CA ARG A 52 -7.18 9.31 14.35
C ARG A 52 -8.04 8.19 13.79
N VAL A 53 -7.80 6.96 14.24
CA VAL A 53 -8.61 5.80 13.87
C VAL A 53 -9.76 5.64 14.89
N PRO A 54 -11.02 5.52 14.47
CA PRO A 54 -12.12 5.26 15.39
C PRO A 54 -11.96 3.90 16.10
N PRO A 55 -12.36 3.79 17.38
CA PRO A 55 -12.23 2.53 18.13
C PRO A 55 -12.93 1.33 17.46
N ALA A 56 -14.06 1.58 16.79
CA ALA A 56 -14.76 0.53 16.04
C ALA A 56 -13.92 -0.08 14.91
N SER A 57 -13.11 0.73 14.23
CA SER A 57 -12.23 0.26 13.16
C SER A 57 -11.03 -0.51 13.73
N ALA A 58 -10.48 -0.08 14.87
CA ALA A 58 -9.41 -0.81 15.55
C ALA A 58 -9.87 -2.21 16.01
N ARG A 59 -11.09 -2.32 16.54
CA ARG A 59 -11.68 -3.62 16.96
C ARG A 59 -11.84 -4.64 15.84
N LEU A 60 -11.91 -4.21 14.57
CA LEU A 60 -11.93 -5.15 13.45
C LEU A 60 -10.62 -5.93 13.33
N LEU A 61 -9.51 -5.33 13.76
CA LEU A 61 -8.18 -5.94 13.72
C LEU A 61 -7.93 -6.88 14.90
N GLU A 62 -8.55 -6.65 16.07
CA GLU A 62 -8.43 -7.57 17.23
C GLU A 62 -8.90 -8.99 16.91
N ALA A 63 -9.83 -9.16 15.97
CA ALA A 63 -10.30 -10.48 15.53
C ALA A 63 -9.39 -11.13 14.47
N MET A 64 -8.36 -10.43 13.98
CA MET A 64 -7.42 -10.92 12.98
C MET A 64 -6.13 -11.40 13.65
N SER A 65 -5.89 -12.71 13.62
CA SER A 65 -4.75 -13.34 14.30
C SER A 65 -3.38 -12.77 13.91
N ASP A 66 -3.26 -12.20 12.71
CA ASP A 66 -2.02 -11.61 12.18
C ASP A 66 -1.72 -10.19 12.71
N TYR A 67 -2.70 -9.53 13.36
CA TYR A 67 -2.63 -8.10 13.70
C TYR A 67 -3.14 -7.75 15.11
N GLY A 68 -3.69 -8.71 15.86
CA GLY A 68 -4.36 -8.49 17.15
C GLY A 68 -3.52 -8.70 18.42
N ASP A 69 -2.28 -9.18 18.30
CA ASP A 69 -1.33 -9.43 19.41
C ASP A 69 -0.15 -8.44 19.46
#